data_AF-A0A9Q1DBV5-F1
#
_entry.id   AF-A0A9Q1DBV5-F1
#
_cell.length_a   1.000
_cell.length_b   1.000
_cell.length_c   1.000
_cell.angle_alpha   90.00
_cell.angle_beta   90.00
_cell.angle_gamma   90.00
#
_symmetry.space_group_name_H-M   'P 1'
#
loop_
_entity.id
_entity.type
_entity.pdbx_description
1 polymer ?
#
loop_
_entity_poly.entity_id
_entity_poly.type
_entity_poly.pdbx_seq_one_letter_code
_entity_poly.pdbx_strand_id
1 'polypeptide(L)'
;MDEVVHFKPFTDKLHAYDQMYSYERRLQTFTDWPFLEDCKCTPEQMAKAGFVHCPSENEPDVACCFFCLKELEGWEPTDDPWSEHAKRSPNCGFLALDKDVGDLTVKEYFKLEQERLCICIRKATNQKIAHFRDAVDSTCSELELLFKIKPGQFANMRN
;
A
#
# COMPACT_ATOMS: atom_id res chain seq x y z
N MET A 1 -12.94 -21.39 -25.37
CA MET A 1 -11.67 -21.51 -24.63
C MET A 1 -11.42 -20.13 -24.08
N ASP A 2 -11.97 -19.91 -22.90
CA ASP A 2 -12.17 -18.59 -22.33
C ASP A 2 -10.82 -17.98 -21.93
N GLU A 3 -10.56 -16.81 -22.50
CA GLU A 3 -9.43 -15.97 -22.18
C GLU A 3 -9.69 -15.36 -20.80
N VAL A 4 -9.14 -16.00 -19.78
CA VAL A 4 -9.19 -15.54 -18.39
C VAL A 4 -8.59 -14.14 -18.35
N VAL A 5 -9.46 -13.14 -18.18
CA VAL A 5 -9.14 -11.73 -17.96
C VAL A 5 -7.94 -11.66 -17.02
N HIS A 6 -6.85 -11.03 -17.47
CA HIS A 6 -5.56 -11.07 -16.81
C HIS A 6 -5.62 -10.45 -15.40
N PHE A 7 -5.91 -11.28 -14.39
CA PHE A 7 -5.97 -10.92 -12.97
C PHE A 7 -4.58 -10.85 -12.29
N LYS A 8 -3.48 -11.03 -13.05
CA LYS A 8 -2.10 -11.15 -12.54
C LYS A 8 -1.59 -10.01 -11.63
N PRO A 9 -1.84 -8.70 -11.90
CA PRO A 9 -1.18 -7.64 -11.12
C PRO A 9 -1.57 -7.62 -9.64
N PHE A 10 -2.79 -8.11 -9.33
CA PHE A 10 -3.30 -8.14 -7.96
C PHE A 10 -2.75 -9.33 -7.18
N THR A 11 -2.69 -10.52 -7.80
CA THR A 11 -2.11 -11.70 -7.17
C THR A 11 -0.62 -11.54 -6.90
N ASP A 12 0.10 -10.82 -7.77
CA ASP A 12 1.55 -10.66 -7.61
C ASP A 12 1.89 -9.74 -6.42
N LYS A 13 1.14 -8.64 -6.23
CA LYS A 13 1.26 -7.83 -5.00
C LYS A 13 0.81 -8.59 -3.75
N LEU A 14 -0.25 -9.39 -3.83
CA LEU A 14 -0.70 -10.20 -2.68
C LEU A 14 0.35 -11.20 -2.19
N HIS A 15 0.98 -11.94 -3.12
CA HIS A 15 2.01 -12.94 -2.82
C HIS A 15 3.36 -12.30 -2.45
N ALA A 16 3.70 -11.15 -3.04
CA ALA A 16 4.92 -10.43 -2.67
C ALA A 16 4.87 -9.94 -1.22
N TYR A 17 3.71 -9.47 -0.76
CA TYR A 17 3.55 -8.94 0.59
C TYR A 17 3.41 -10.02 1.68
N ASP A 18 3.01 -11.25 1.35
CA ASP A 18 3.04 -12.39 2.29
C ASP A 18 4.47 -12.71 2.73
N GLN A 19 5.44 -12.65 1.81
CA GLN A 19 6.85 -12.85 2.14
C GLN A 19 7.40 -11.77 3.09
N MET A 20 6.73 -10.61 3.16
CA MET A 20 7.16 -9.48 3.98
C MET A 20 6.82 -9.64 5.46
N TYR A 21 6.27 -10.77 5.91
CA TYR A 21 6.33 -11.13 7.34
C TYR A 21 7.77 -11.32 7.83
N SER A 22 8.71 -11.75 6.96
CA SER A 22 10.14 -11.81 7.30
C SER A 22 10.74 -10.41 7.45
N TYR A 23 11.33 -10.15 8.61
CA TYR A 23 12.07 -8.93 8.88
C TYR A 23 13.22 -8.71 7.88
N GLU A 24 13.97 -9.77 7.59
CA GLU A 24 15.13 -9.75 6.71
C GLU A 24 14.73 -9.33 5.28
N ARG A 25 13.58 -9.83 4.79
CA ARG A 25 13.07 -9.45 3.48
C ARG A 25 12.64 -7.98 3.42
N ARG A 26 12.04 -7.46 4.51
CA ARG A 26 11.74 -6.03 4.60
C ARG A 26 13.00 -5.18 4.61
N LEU A 27 14.00 -5.58 5.42
CA LEU A 27 15.28 -4.87 5.51
C LEU A 27 16.00 -4.81 4.15
N GLN A 28 15.98 -5.90 3.38
CA GLN A 28 16.57 -5.98 2.04
C GLN A 28 15.97 -5.00 1.02
N THR A 29 14.79 -4.42 1.30
CA THR A 29 14.18 -3.46 0.38
C THR A 29 14.83 -2.08 0.45
N PHE A 30 15.50 -1.74 1.55
CA PHE A 30 16.13 -0.45 1.77
C PHE A 30 17.55 -0.42 1.16
N THR A 31 17.65 -0.29 -0.16
CA THR A 31 18.95 -0.27 -0.87
C THR A 31 19.61 1.10 -0.87
N ASP A 32 18.83 2.15 -1.14
CA ASP A 32 19.29 3.54 -1.31
C ASP A 32 18.62 4.48 -0.30
N TRP A 33 18.43 3.98 0.92
CA TRP A 33 17.75 4.74 1.98
C TRP A 33 18.68 5.84 2.54
N PRO A 34 18.21 7.10 2.61
CA PRO A 34 19.09 8.24 2.94
C PRO A 34 19.48 8.32 4.43
N PHE A 35 18.74 7.66 5.33
CA PHE A 35 18.93 7.77 6.77
C PHE A 35 19.60 6.52 7.34
N LEU A 36 20.91 6.60 7.56
CA LEU A 36 21.73 5.47 8.03
C LEU A 36 22.16 5.69 9.49
N GLU A 37 23.41 6.09 9.71
CA GLU A 37 23.96 6.34 11.04
C GLU A 37 23.35 7.61 11.68
N ASP A 38 23.31 7.64 13.02
CA ASP A 38 22.78 8.74 13.84
C ASP A 38 21.32 9.17 13.59
N CYS A 39 20.55 8.35 12.85
CA CYS A 39 19.13 8.54 12.59
C CYS A 39 18.27 7.56 13.40
N LYS A 40 17.01 7.91 13.66
CA LYS A 40 16.00 7.01 14.23
C LYS A 40 15.29 6.19 13.17
N CYS A 41 15.12 6.73 11.97
CA CYS A 41 14.48 6.07 10.84
C CYS A 41 15.46 5.25 9.99
N THR A 42 16.35 4.49 10.63
CA THR A 42 17.29 3.59 9.93
C THR A 42 16.56 2.45 9.22
N PRO A 43 17.14 1.79 8.20
CA PRO A 43 16.54 0.63 7.55
C PRO A 43 16.05 -0.45 8.53
N GLU A 44 16.81 -0.70 9.59
CA GLU A 44 16.46 -1.67 10.64
C GLU A 44 15.22 -1.24 11.41
N GLN A 45 15.12 0.03 11.78
CA GLN A 45 13.96 0.56 12.52
C GLN A 45 12.73 0.62 11.63
N MET A 46 12.90 0.99 10.37
CA MET A 46 11.84 0.97 9.35
C MET A 46 11.30 -0.45 9.16
N ALA A 47 12.18 -1.43 8.94
CA ALA A 47 11.80 -2.83 8.77
C ALA A 47 11.18 -3.43 10.04
N LYS A 48 11.65 -3.07 11.24
CA LYS A 48 11.02 -3.46 12.52
C LYS A 48 9.60 -2.92 12.66
N ALA A 49 9.36 -1.68 12.25
CA ALA A 49 8.03 -1.07 12.23
C ALA A 49 7.12 -1.59 11.11
N GLY A 50 7.58 -2.57 10.31
CA GLY A 50 6.79 -3.21 9.26
C GLY A 50 6.81 -2.46 7.93
N PHE A 51 7.72 -1.50 7.73
CA PHE A 51 7.86 -0.80 6.46
C PHE A 51 8.71 -1.57 5.45
N VAL A 52 8.38 -1.35 4.18
CA VAL A 52 9.08 -1.78 2.99
C VAL A 52 9.39 -0.53 2.17
N HIS A 53 10.63 -0.37 1.71
CA HIS A 53 11.00 0.75 0.84
C HIS A 53 10.38 0.58 -0.55
N CYS A 54 9.66 1.59 -1.02
CA CYS A 54 8.92 1.59 -2.28
C CYS A 54 9.22 2.88 -3.08
N PRO A 55 10.49 3.14 -3.44
CA PRO A 55 10.86 4.40 -4.06
C PRO A 55 10.29 4.55 -5.47
N SER A 56 9.99 5.79 -5.86
CA SER A 56 9.77 6.20 -7.24
C SER A 56 10.80 7.27 -7.64
N GLU A 57 10.92 7.60 -8.94
CA GLU A 57 11.85 8.64 -9.38
C GLU A 57 11.60 10.00 -8.70
N ASN A 58 10.35 10.28 -8.35
CA ASN A 58 9.94 11.54 -7.73
C ASN A 58 9.83 11.46 -6.21
N GLU A 59 9.76 10.26 -5.65
CA GLU A 59 9.47 10.01 -4.24
C GLU A 59 10.47 8.95 -3.70
N PRO A 60 11.75 9.34 -3.50
CA PRO A 60 12.83 8.40 -3.22
C PRO A 60 12.78 7.77 -1.83
N ASP A 61 12.02 8.36 -0.89
CA ASP A 61 11.93 7.92 0.51
C ASP A 61 10.54 7.35 0.88
N VAL A 62 9.72 7.00 -0.11
CA VAL A 62 8.42 6.36 0.16
C VAL A 62 8.63 4.99 0.82
N ALA A 63 7.97 4.80 1.95
CA ALA A 63 7.93 3.55 2.67
C ALA A 63 6.47 3.11 2.91
N CYS A 64 6.17 1.84 2.65
CA CYS A 64 4.83 1.27 2.76
C CYS A 64 4.80 0.15 3.81
N CYS A 65 3.86 0.19 4.74
CA CYS A 65 3.65 -0.93 5.64
C CYS A 65 3.17 -2.15 4.87
N PHE A 66 3.83 -3.30 5.06
CA PHE A 66 3.46 -4.53 4.35
C PHE A 66 2.07 -5.08 4.73
N PHE A 67 1.59 -4.75 5.92
CA PHE A 67 0.35 -5.27 6.45
C PHE A 67 -0.84 -4.35 6.15
N CYS A 68 -0.80 -3.12 6.66
CA CYS A 68 -1.91 -2.18 6.53
C CYS A 68 -1.87 -1.35 5.24
N LEU A 69 -0.79 -1.45 4.45
CA LEU A 69 -0.59 -0.73 3.19
C LEU A 69 -0.61 0.80 3.33
N LYS A 70 -0.30 1.31 4.53
CA LYS A 70 -0.11 2.73 4.78
C LYS A 70 1.25 3.16 4.22
N GLU A 71 1.21 4.06 3.25
CA GLU A 71 2.38 4.72 2.66
C GLU A 71 2.67 6.01 3.43
N LEU A 72 3.95 6.26 3.68
CA LEU A 72 4.51 7.47 4.27
C LEU A 72 5.76 7.87 3.47
N GLU A 73 5.96 9.18 3.37
CA GLU A 73 7.08 9.84 2.69
C GLU A 73 7.48 11.10 3.48
N GLY A 74 8.58 11.74 3.09
CA GLY A 74 9.09 12.94 3.77
C GLY A 74 9.65 12.62 5.15
N TRP A 75 10.40 11.52 5.26
CA TRP A 75 11.00 11.07 6.51
C TRP A 75 12.11 12.03 6.95
N GLU A 76 12.17 12.28 8.25
CA GLU A 76 13.23 13.06 8.88
C GLU A 76 14.13 12.16 9.74
N PRO A 77 15.44 12.49 9.92
CA PRO A 77 16.36 11.70 10.74
C PRO A 77 15.87 11.41 12.16
N THR A 78 15.01 12.28 12.71
CA THR A 78 14.50 12.16 14.09
C THR A 78 13.19 11.38 14.20
N ASP A 79 12.60 10.96 13.08
CA ASP A 79 11.35 10.22 13.08
C ASP A 79 11.53 8.81 13.61
N ASP A 80 10.66 8.41 14.53
CA ASP A 80 10.58 7.05 15.02
C ASP A 80 9.55 6.27 14.16
N PRO A 81 9.98 5.27 13.36
CA PRO A 81 9.09 4.59 12.41
C PRO A 81 7.90 3.92 13.08
N TRP A 82 8.10 3.32 14.26
CA TRP A 82 7.03 2.67 14.99
C TRP A 82 5.97 3.70 15.44
N SER A 83 6.41 4.83 15.98
CA SER A 83 5.53 5.90 16.45
C SER A 83 4.76 6.55 15.30
N GLU A 84 5.41 6.86 14.18
CA GLU A 84 4.70 7.40 13.01
C GLU A 84 3.73 6.36 12.44
N HIS A 85 4.08 5.07 12.38
CA HIS A 85 3.16 4.04 11.95
C HIS A 85 1.92 3.95 12.87
N ALA A 86 2.12 3.89 14.18
CA ALA A 86 1.03 3.83 15.16
C ALA A 86 0.11 5.07 15.09
N LYS A 87 0.69 6.26 14.88
CA LYS A 87 -0.06 7.51 14.71
C LYS A 87 -0.90 7.54 13.43
N ARG A 88 -0.36 7.01 12.33
CA ARG A 88 -0.98 7.09 11.00
C ARG A 88 -1.90 5.91 10.68
N SER A 89 -1.72 4.78 11.38
CA SER A 89 -2.52 3.56 11.26
C SER A 89 -2.65 2.87 12.62
N PRO A 90 -3.41 3.46 13.57
CA PRO A 90 -3.48 2.99 14.97
C PRO A 90 -4.08 1.60 15.13
N ASN A 91 -4.80 1.11 14.12
CA ASN A 91 -5.45 -0.21 14.12
C ASN A 91 -4.72 -1.21 13.21
N CYS A 92 -3.42 -1.02 12.96
CA CYS A 92 -2.64 -1.98 12.16
C CYS A 92 -2.49 -3.31 12.92
N GLY A 93 -3.09 -4.39 12.39
CA GLY A 93 -3.02 -5.72 12.99
C GLY A 93 -1.59 -6.22 13.24
N PHE A 94 -0.61 -5.82 12.41
CA PHE A 94 0.80 -6.14 12.64
C PHE A 94 1.38 -5.45 13.89
N LEU A 95 1.09 -4.15 14.10
CA LEU A 95 1.57 -3.44 15.30
C LEU A 95 0.87 -3.91 16.58
N ALA A 96 -0.32 -4.50 16.46
CA ALA A 96 -1.12 -5.00 17.57
C ALA A 96 -0.69 -6.39 18.06
N LEU A 97 0.29 -7.03 17.41
CA LEU A 97 0.79 -8.33 17.83
C LEU A 97 1.49 -8.24 19.20
N ASP A 98 1.13 -9.16 20.09
CA ASP A 98 1.70 -9.32 21.43
C ASP A 98 2.86 -10.31 21.49
N LYS A 99 3.08 -11.04 20.38
CA LYS A 99 4.15 -12.02 20.19
C LYS A 99 4.59 -12.03 18.73
N ASP A 100 5.76 -12.61 18.49
CA ASP A 100 6.33 -12.69 17.15
C ASP A 100 5.48 -13.55 16.21
N VAL A 101 5.56 -13.29 14.90
CA VAL A 101 4.73 -14.00 13.91
C VAL A 101 4.99 -15.51 13.94
N GLY A 102 6.24 -15.91 14.21
CA GLY A 102 6.64 -17.31 14.36
C GLY A 102 6.03 -18.04 15.56
N ASP A 103 5.54 -17.30 16.57
CA ASP A 103 4.94 -17.84 17.79
C ASP A 103 3.40 -17.85 17.74
N LEU A 104 2.82 -17.43 16.61
CA LEU A 104 1.38 -17.49 16.38
C LEU A 104 0.93 -18.94 16.21
N THR A 105 -0.20 -19.29 16.83
CA THR A 105 -0.93 -20.49 16.46
C THR A 105 -1.46 -20.34 15.03
N VAL A 106 -1.71 -21.47 14.37
CA VAL A 106 -2.31 -21.52 13.03
C VAL A 106 -3.60 -20.68 12.96
N LYS A 107 -4.44 -20.73 14.01
CA LYS A 107 -5.68 -19.95 14.08
C LYS A 107 -5.44 -18.43 14.15
N GLU A 108 -4.43 -18.00 14.91
CA GLU A 108 -4.08 -16.58 15.03
C GLU A 108 -3.49 -16.07 13.71
N TYR A 109 -2.58 -16.84 13.11
CA TYR A 109 -2.02 -16.52 11.79
C TYR A 109 -3.11 -16.37 10.73
N PHE A 110 -4.04 -17.32 10.63
CA PHE A 110 -5.12 -17.22 9.64
C PHE A 110 -6.02 -16.00 9.84
N LYS A 111 -6.25 -15.56 11.09
CA LYS A 111 -7.01 -14.34 11.36
C LYS A 111 -6.24 -13.08 10.94
N LEU A 112 -4.96 -13.02 11.30
CA LEU A 112 -4.08 -11.93 10.93
C LEU A 112 -3.99 -11.80 9.40
N GLU A 113 -3.81 -12.92 8.71
CA GLU A 113 -3.72 -12.95 7.25
C GLU A 113 -5.06 -12.64 6.59
N GLN A 114 -6.18 -13.11 7.14
CA GLN A 114 -7.51 -12.71 6.68
C GLN A 114 -7.69 -11.19 6.73
N GLU A 115 -7.30 -10.54 7.81
CA GLU A 115 -7.35 -9.09 7.94
C GLU A 115 -6.49 -8.40 6.86
N ARG A 116 -5.24 -8.83 6.70
CA ARG A 116 -4.33 -8.32 5.67
C ARG A 116 -4.91 -8.43 4.27
N LEU A 117 -5.45 -9.60 3.93
CA LEU A 117 -6.05 -9.87 2.63
C LEU A 117 -7.28 -8.98 2.39
N CYS A 118 -8.14 -8.80 3.39
CA CYS A 118 -9.28 -7.89 3.30
C CYS A 118 -8.83 -6.44 3.03
N ILE A 119 -7.76 -5.98 3.69
CA ILE A 119 -7.17 -4.66 3.44
C ILE A 119 -6.67 -4.55 2.00
N CYS A 120 -5.91 -5.55 1.53
CA CYS A 120 -5.36 -5.59 0.17
C CYS A 120 -6.47 -5.57 -0.89
N ILE A 121 -7.48 -6.43 -0.76
CA ILE A 121 -8.63 -6.51 -1.67
C ILE A 121 -9.37 -5.17 -1.71
N ARG A 122 -9.66 -4.59 -0.54
CA ARG A 122 -10.36 -3.31 -0.46
C ARG A 122 -9.57 -2.18 -1.13
N LYS A 123 -8.26 -2.07 -0.87
CA LYS A 123 -7.39 -1.05 -1.49
C LYS A 123 -7.37 -1.20 -3.00
N ALA A 124 -7.15 -2.42 -3.51
CA ALA A 124 -7.11 -2.67 -4.95
C ALA A 124 -8.45 -2.44 -5.65
N THR A 125 -9.56 -2.85 -5.05
CA THR A 125 -10.90 -2.57 -5.58
C THR A 125 -11.15 -1.06 -5.64
N ASN A 126 -10.81 -0.32 -4.57
CA ASN A 126 -10.97 1.14 -4.56
C ASN A 126 -10.10 1.83 -5.63
N GLN A 127 -8.86 1.37 -5.82
CA GLN A 127 -7.98 1.87 -6.90
C GLN A 127 -8.60 1.61 -8.28
N LYS A 128 -9.09 0.40 -8.54
CA LYS A 128 -9.77 0.08 -9.81
C LYS A 128 -11.01 0.95 -10.04
N ILE A 129 -11.79 1.21 -9.00
CA ILE A 129 -12.95 2.11 -9.08
C ILE A 129 -12.51 3.54 -9.41
N ALA A 130 -11.46 4.04 -8.77
CA ALA A 130 -10.92 5.38 -9.04
C ALA A 130 -10.46 5.51 -10.50
N HIS A 131 -9.62 4.57 -10.97
CA HIS A 131 -9.18 4.56 -12.37
C HIS A 131 -10.34 4.51 -13.37
N PHE A 132 -11.38 3.73 -13.07
CA PHE A 132 -12.57 3.69 -13.93
C PHE A 132 -13.30 5.03 -13.96
N ARG A 133 -13.43 5.71 -12.80
CA ARG A 133 -14.02 7.05 -12.73
C ARG A 133 -13.21 8.06 -13.54
N ASP A 134 -11.89 8.05 -13.41
CA ASP A 134 -11.01 8.95 -14.16
C ASP A 134 -11.11 8.70 -15.68
N ALA A 135 -11.19 7.43 -16.10
CA ALA A 135 -11.38 7.07 -17.50
C ALA A 135 -12.73 7.57 -18.04
N VAL A 136 -13.81 7.39 -17.26
CA VAL A 136 -15.14 7.92 -17.60
C VAL A 136 -15.10 9.44 -17.73
N ASP A 137 -14.48 10.14 -16.77
CA ASP A 137 -14.37 11.60 -16.79
C ASP A 137 -13.58 12.11 -18.01
N SER A 138 -12.49 11.43 -18.36
CA SER A 138 -11.69 11.72 -19.56
C SER A 138 -12.50 11.53 -20.84
N THR A 139 -13.17 10.38 -21.00
CA THR A 139 -14.02 10.10 -22.16
C THR A 139 -15.20 11.06 -22.27
N CYS A 140 -15.86 11.41 -21.16
CA CYS A 140 -16.94 12.40 -21.17
C CYS A 140 -16.42 13.77 -21.63
N SER A 141 -15.25 14.21 -21.14
CA SER A 141 -14.64 15.47 -21.55
C SER A 141 -14.30 15.50 -23.05
N GLU A 142 -13.81 14.38 -23.59
CA GLU A 142 -13.53 14.23 -25.02
C GLU A 142 -14.81 14.29 -25.88
N LEU A 143 -15.88 13.62 -25.45
CA LEU A 143 -17.18 13.69 -26.12
C LEU A 143 -17.76 15.11 -26.09
N GLU A 144 -17.64 15.82 -24.96
CA GLU A 144 -18.10 17.21 -24.86
C GLU A 144 -17.38 18.11 -25.87
N LEU A 145 -16.07 17.91 -26.04
CA LEU A 145 -15.27 18.63 -27.03
C LEU A 145 -15.66 18.29 -28.47
N LEU A 146 -15.77 17.00 -28.81
CA LEU A 146 -16.05 16.53 -30.16
C LEU A 146 -17.44 16.95 -30.66
N PHE A 147 -18.44 16.86 -29.79
CA PHE A 147 -19.83 17.16 -30.13
C PHE A 147 -20.26 18.59 -29.76
N LYS A 148 -19.35 19.42 -29.24
CA LYS A 148 -19.61 20.79 -28.77
C LYS A 148 -20.74 20.85 -27.74
N ILE A 149 -20.80 19.85 -26.87
CA ILE A 149 -21.76 19.75 -25.77
C ILE A 149 -21.29 20.68 -24.64
N LYS A 150 -22.23 21.25 -23.88
CA LYS A 150 -21.86 22.13 -22.75
C LYS A 150 -21.12 21.33 -21.67
N PRO A 151 -20.02 21.86 -21.10
CA PRO A 151 -19.27 21.17 -20.05
C PRO A 151 -20.13 20.74 -18.87
N GLY A 152 -19.92 19.52 -18.38
CA GLY A 152 -20.61 18.97 -17.23
C GLY A 152 -22.02 18.44 -17.52
N GLN A 153 -22.44 18.34 -18.78
CA GLN A 153 -23.75 17.74 -19.10
C GLN A 153 -23.80 16.25 -18.78
N PHE A 154 -22.69 15.53 -18.90
CA PHE A 154 -22.62 14.12 -18.51
C PHE A 154 -22.51 13.91 -16.99
N ALA A 155 -22.18 14.95 -16.22
CA ALA A 155 -22.07 14.86 -14.76
C ALA A 155 -23.42 14.55 -14.07
N ASN A 156 -24.53 14.97 -14.68
CA ASN A 156 -25.89 14.78 -14.16
C ASN A 156 -26.44 13.35 -14.33
N MET A 157 -25.71 12.46 -15.01
CA MET A 157 -26.12 11.05 -15.22
C MET A 157 -25.47 10.07 -14.25
N ARG A 158 -24.66 10.56 -13.30
CA ARG A 158 -23.97 9.77 -12.26
C ARG A 158 -24.89 9.56 -11.04
N ASN A 159 -25.98 8.82 -11.20
CA ASN A 159 -26.80 8.32 -10.08
C ASN A 159 -26.37 6.90 -9.67
#